data_AF-A0A7D5RDR9-F1
#
_entry.id   AF-A0A7D5RDR9-F1
#
_cell.length_a   1.000
_cell.length_b   1.000
_cell.length_c   1.000
_cell.angle_alpha   90.00
_cell.angle_beta   90.00
_cell.angle_gamma   90.00
#
_symmetry.space_group_name_H-M   'P 1'
#
loop_
_entity.id
_entity.type
_entity.pdbx_description
1 polymer ?
#
loop_
_entity_poly.entity_id
_entity_poly.type
_entity_poly.pdbx_seq_one_letter_code
_entity_poly.pdbx_strand_id
1 'polypeptide(L)' 'MAPKISCPNCQQNEWLENSELSYLPTVMKMDDGTYAADPKNGIHVRLWRCNNCMYVMQFWEPD' A
#
# COMPACT_ATOMS: atom_id res chain seq x y z
N MET A 1 7.59 8.02 -5.21
CA MET A 1 7.94 9.40 -4.74
C MET A 1 7.50 9.51 -3.29
N ALA A 2 8.29 10.11 -2.38
CA ALA A 2 7.89 10.15 -0.96
C ALA A 2 6.58 10.93 -0.76
N PRO A 3 5.73 10.54 0.21
CA PRO A 3 4.50 11.25 0.52
C PRO A 3 4.78 12.71 0.86
N LYS A 4 3.98 13.62 0.28
CA LYS A 4 4.05 15.07 0.57
C LYS A 4 3.14 15.50 1.72
N ILE A 5 2.62 14.54 2.48
CA ILE A 5 1.70 14.79 3.59
C ILE A 5 2.40 14.53 4.91
N SER A 6 2.07 15.32 5.93
CA SER A 6 2.48 15.00 7.30
C SER A 6 1.83 13.72 7.78
N CYS A 7 2.54 12.98 8.64
CA CYS A 7 1.99 11.81 9.30
C CYS A 7 0.70 12.19 10.07
N PRO A 8 -0.45 11.56 9.81
CA PRO A 8 -1.69 11.94 10.48
C PRO A 8 -1.66 11.65 11.99
N ASN A 9 -0.78 10.75 12.45
CA ASN A 9 -0.65 10.39 13.85
C ASN A 9 0.25 11.35 14.65
N CYS A 10 1.45 11.67 14.15
CA CYS A 10 2.43 12.49 14.89
C CYS A 10 2.80 13.83 14.24
N GLN A 11 2.17 14.16 13.09
CA GLN A 11 2.38 15.39 12.31
C GLN A 11 3.79 15.61 11.75
N GLN A 12 4.70 14.66 11.93
CA GLN A 12 6.05 14.69 11.34
C GLN A 12 6.03 14.31 9.86
N ASN A 13 6.97 14.86 9.09
CA ASN A 13 7.10 14.62 7.65
C ASN A 13 8.36 13.80 7.31
N GLU A 14 8.56 12.71 8.02
CA GLU A 14 9.63 11.75 7.77
C GLU A 14 9.03 10.37 7.48
N TRP A 15 9.19 9.94 6.23
CA TRP A 15 8.63 8.70 5.71
C TRP A 15 9.73 7.77 5.23
N LEU A 16 9.59 6.50 5.56
CA LEU A 16 10.42 5.41 5.07
C LEU A 16 9.58 4.52 4.17
N GLU A 17 10.05 4.28 2.95
CA GLU A 17 9.42 3.38 2.00
C GLU A 17 9.63 1.93 2.44
N ASN A 18 8.58 1.11 2.34
CA ASN A 18 8.70 -0.33 2.41
C ASN A 18 8.66 -0.92 0.99
N SER A 19 9.81 -1.42 0.52
CA SER A 19 9.99 -1.94 -0.84
C SER A 19 9.49 -3.37 -1.05
N GLU A 20 9.12 -4.10 0.01
CA GLU A 20 8.75 -5.52 -0.09
C GLU A 20 7.27 -5.74 -0.44
N LEU A 21 6.44 -4.70 -0.38
CA LEU A 21 4.99 -4.81 -0.54
C LEU A 21 4.47 -3.73 -1.50
N SER A 22 4.24 -4.14 -2.74
CA SER A 22 3.83 -3.23 -3.83
C SER A 22 2.42 -3.46 -4.36
N TYR A 23 1.74 -4.55 -4.00
CA TYR A 23 0.45 -4.90 -4.61
C TYR A 23 -0.58 -5.29 -3.55
N LEU A 24 -1.77 -4.66 -3.64
CA LEU A 24 -2.96 -5.17 -2.95
C LEU A 24 -3.57 -6.29 -3.79
N PRO A 25 -3.72 -7.51 -3.27
CA PRO A 25 -4.35 -8.59 -4.01
C PRO A 25 -5.78 -8.24 -4.42
N THR A 26 -6.13 -8.50 -5.67
CA THR A 26 -7.50 -8.33 -6.16
C THR A 26 -8.25 -9.65 -5.99
N VAL A 27 -9.54 -9.58 -5.67
CA VAL A 27 -10.38 -10.77 -5.61
C VAL A 27 -10.97 -11.04 -7.00
N MET A 28 -10.74 -12.24 -7.53
CA MET A 28 -11.33 -12.71 -8.78
C MET A 28 -12.35 -13.82 -8.48
N LYS A 29 -13.49 -13.80 -9.18
CA LYS A 29 -14.49 -14.87 -9.12
C LYS A 29 -14.20 -15.88 -10.22
N MET A 30 -14.16 -17.16 -9.87
CA MET A 30 -13.96 -18.27 -10.80
C MET A 30 -15.29 -18.79 -11.38
N ASP A 31 -15.20 -19.54 -12.47
CA ASP A 31 -16.35 -20.09 -13.19
C ASP A 31 -17.17 -21.09 -12.34
N ASP A 32 -16.52 -21.76 -11.38
CA ASP A 32 -17.15 -22.68 -10.42
C ASP A 32 -17.84 -21.96 -9.25
N GLY A 33 -17.83 -20.62 -9.24
CA GLY A 33 -18.41 -19.79 -8.20
C GLY A 33 -17.51 -19.53 -6.99
N THR A 34 -16.29 -20.07 -6.99
CA THR A 34 -15.28 -19.80 -5.94
C THR A 34 -14.59 -18.45 -6.16
N TYR A 35 -13.80 -18.02 -5.19
CA TYR A 35 -13.02 -16.78 -5.25
C TYR A 35 -11.54 -17.07 -5.05
N ALA A 36 -10.69 -16.42 -5.85
CA ALA A 36 -9.25 -16.43 -5.68
C ALA A 36 -8.71 -15.01 -5.46
N ALA A 37 -7.55 -14.94 -4.80
CA ALA A 37 -6.76 -13.73 -4.75
C ALA A 37 -5.77 -13.72 -5.91
N ASP A 38 -5.78 -12.66 -6.72
CA ASP A 38 -4.78 -12.37 -7.73
C ASP A 38 -3.76 -11.37 -7.16
N PRO A 39 -2.58 -11.83 -6.74
CA PRO A 39 -1.54 -10.96 -6.19
C PRO A 39 -0.76 -10.21 -7.27
N LYS A 40 -0.98 -10.48 -8.57
CA LYS A 40 -0.18 -9.94 -9.68
C LYS A 40 -0.89 -8.83 -10.44
N ASN A 41 -2.21 -8.91 -10.59
CA ASN A 41 -3.02 -7.86 -11.24
C ASN A 41 -3.71 -6.96 -10.19
N GLY A 42 -3.04 -6.81 -9.04
CA GLY A 42 -3.43 -5.95 -7.93
C GLY A 42 -3.31 -4.48 -8.24
N ILE A 43 -4.03 -3.65 -7.48
CA ILE A 43 -3.77 -2.22 -7.46
C ILE A 43 -2.36 -2.00 -6.91
N HIS A 44 -1.51 -1.33 -7.71
CA HIS A 44 -0.16 -0.97 -7.28
C HIS A 44 -0.24 0.08 -6.17
N VAL A 45 0.35 -0.24 -5.02
CA VAL A 45 0.43 0.65 -3.85
C VAL A 45 1.84 0.68 -3.31
N ARG A 46 2.27 1.81 -2.78
CA ARG A 46 3.46 1.89 -1.94
C ARG A 46 3.09 2.02 -0.48
N LEU A 47 3.76 1.23 0.35
CA LEU A 47 3.67 1.33 1.80
C LEU A 47 4.74 2.27 2.33
N TRP A 48 4.31 3.23 3.14
CA TRP A 48 5.16 4.19 3.79
C TRP A 48 4.95 4.14 5.29
N ARG A 49 6.05 4.10 6.03
CA ARG A 49 6.06 4.13 7.49
C ARG A 49 6.60 5.46 7.98
N CYS A 50 5.92 6.09 8.91
CA CYS A 50 6.46 7.27 9.59
C CYS A 50 7.64 6.84 10.47
N ASN A 51 8.78 7.53 10.32
CA ASN A 51 10.00 7.23 11.07
C ASN A 51 9.84 7.48 12.59
N ASN A 52 9.00 8.46 12.96
CA ASN A 52 8.90 8.94 14.33
C ASN A 52 7.91 8.16 15.20
N CYS A 53 6.82 7.67 14.62
CA CYS A 53 5.74 7.01 15.37
C CYS A 53 5.31 5.66 14.81
N MET A 54 6.03 5.14 13.81
CA MET A 54 5.78 3.83 13.19
C MET A 54 4.41 3.68 12.50
N TYR A 55 3.65 4.76 12.34
CA TYR A 55 2.37 4.76 11.63
C TYR A 55 2.55 4.38 10.16
N VAL A 56 1.70 3.50 9.64
CA VAL A 56 1.78 2.97 8.27
C VAL A 56 0.66 3.54 7.40
N MET A 57 1.01 3.92 6.17
CA MET A 57 0.07 4.36 5.15
C MET A 57 0.33 3.66 3.82
N GLN A 58 -0.74 3.42 3.07
CA GLN A 58 -0.72 2.93 1.70
C GLN A 58 -1.04 4.09 0.76
N PHE A 59 -0.23 4.29 -0.26
CA PHE A 59 -0.45 5.27 -1.31
C PHE A 59 -0.62 4.55 -2.63
N TRP A 60 -1.73 4.82 -3.31
CA TRP A 60 -1.95 4.36 -4.66
C TRP A 60 -0.93 4.97 -5.61
N GLU A 61 -0.30 4.14 -6.46
CA GLU A 61 0.48 4.61 -7.59
C GLU A 61 -0.19 4.15 -8.90
N PRO A 62 -0.58 5.06 -9.80
CA PRO A 62 -0.97 4.68 -11.16
C PRO A 62 0.21 4.02 -11.88
N ASP A 63 -0.09 3.01 -12.70
CA ASP A 63 0.85 2.41 -13.66
C ASP A 63 1.25 3.40 -14.78
#